data_AF-A0AAF0CB86-F1
#
_entry.id   AF-A0AAF0CB86-F1
#
_cell.length_a   1.000
_cell.length_b   1.000
_cell.length_c   1.000
_cell.angle_alpha   90.00
_cell.angle_beta   90.00
_cell.angle_gamma   90.00
#
_symmetry.space_group_name_H-M   'P 1'
#
loop_
_entity.id
_entity.type
_entity.pdbx_description
1 polymer ?
#
loop_
_entity_poly.entity_id
_entity_poly.type
_entity_poly.pdbx_seq_one_letter_code
_entity_poly.pdbx_strand_id
1 'polypeptide(L)' 'MRSINKPDVGEKLLKLLDEKEPIDEDIIILDESGEIHSAIITKEAYDFFLRKVEEVEDEIDSQTVEEFHRSGEKDGR' A
#
# COMPACT_ATOMS: atom_id res chain seq x y z
N MET A 1 -9.68 0.61 13.47
CA MET A 1 -9.36 1.61 12.43
C MET A 1 -9.94 2.95 12.83
N ARG A 2 -9.09 3.97 12.96
CA ARG A 2 -9.47 5.31 13.44
C ARG A 2 -9.44 6.30 12.27
N SER A 3 -10.33 7.30 12.30
CA SER A 3 -10.39 8.34 11.27
C SER A 3 -10.22 9.75 11.84
N ILE A 4 -9.56 10.61 11.06
CA ILE A 4 -9.38 12.03 11.35
C ILE A 4 -9.85 12.86 10.14
N ASN A 5 -10.57 13.95 10.38
CA ASN A 5 -10.88 14.92 9.33
C ASN A 5 -9.63 15.75 9.00
N LYS A 6 -9.40 16.01 7.71
CA LYS A 6 -8.23 16.78 7.22
C LYS A 6 -7.92 18.08 7.98
N PRO A 7 -8.90 18.91 8.40
CA PRO A 7 -8.62 20.13 9.18
C PRO A 7 -8.04 19.88 10.58
N ASP A 8 -8.29 18.71 11.17
CA ASP A 8 -7.92 18.37 12.55
C ASP A 8 -6.61 17.59 12.66
N VAL A 9 -5.94 17.31 11.52
CA VAL A 9 -4.81 16.38 11.45
C VAL A 9 -3.71 16.75 12.45
N GLY A 10 -3.31 18.00 12.58
CA GLY A 10 -2.19 18.40 13.43
C GLY A 10 -2.29 17.89 14.87
N GLU A 11 -3.29 18.33 15.63
CA GLU A 11 -3.42 17.98 17.05
C GLU A 11 -3.91 16.54 17.27
N LYS A 12 -4.86 16.07 16.46
CA LYS A 12 -5.40 14.70 16.62
C LYS A 12 -4.36 13.65 16.26
N LEU A 13 -3.59 13.85 15.18
CA LEU A 13 -2.56 12.91 14.78
C LEU A 13 -1.46 12.82 15.84
N LEU A 14 -0.99 13.96 16.37
CA LEU A 14 -0.01 13.99 17.46
C LEU A 14 -0.47 13.18 18.67
N LYS A 15 -1.72 13.37 19.11
CA LYS A 15 -2.29 12.58 20.22
C LYS A 15 -2.36 11.08 19.93
N LEU A 16 -2.68 10.71 18.68
CA LEU A 16 -2.70 9.30 18.28
C LEU A 16 -1.29 8.70 18.25
N LEU A 17 -0.29 9.45 17.80
CA LEU A 17 1.11 9.00 17.76
C LEU A 17 1.75 8.88 19.15
N ASP A 18 1.34 9.72 20.10
CA ASP A 18 1.86 9.74 21.48
C ASP A 18 1.15 8.73 22.42
N GLU A 19 0.15 7.98 21.95
CA GLU A 19 -0.51 6.94 22.75
C GLU A 19 0.48 5.83 23.13
N LYS A 20 0.44 5.43 24.41
CA LYS A 20 1.43 4.55 25.08
C LYS A 20 1.49 3.13 24.51
N GLU A 21 0.51 2.75 23.70
CA GLU A 21 0.50 1.56 22.86
C GLU A 21 0.52 2.05 21.40
N PRO A 22 1.68 2.01 20.72
CA PRO A 22 1.77 2.51 19.35
C PRO A 22 1.01 1.56 18.43
N ILE A 23 -0.21 1.99 18.11
CA ILE A 23 -0.99 1.76 16.88
C ILE A 23 -0.54 0.52 16.06
N ASP A 24 -1.18 -0.61 16.34
CA ASP A 24 -1.36 -1.73 15.40
C ASP A 24 -2.48 -1.45 14.36
N GLU A 25 -3.08 -0.24 14.36
CA GLU A 25 -4.25 0.09 13.52
C GLU A 25 -4.00 1.25 12.55
N ASP A 26 -4.24 1.05 11.25
CA ASP A 26 -4.13 2.14 10.26
C ASP A 26 -5.00 3.37 10.62
N ILE A 27 -4.43 4.58 10.43
CA ILE A 27 -5.14 5.85 10.59
C ILE A 27 -5.57 6.35 9.22
N ILE A 28 -6.86 6.61 9.05
CA ILE A 28 -7.41 7.18 7.83
C ILE A 28 -7.65 8.68 7.98
N ILE A 29 -7.25 9.45 6.98
CA ILE A 29 -7.55 10.87 6.86
C ILE A 29 -8.67 11.03 5.83
N LEU A 30 -9.78 11.60 6.28
CA LEU A 30 -10.96 11.88 5.45
C LEU A 30 -10.95 13.33 4.96
N ASP A 31 -11.45 13.57 3.76
CA ASP A 31 -11.73 14.91 3.26
C ASP A 31 -13.07 15.46 3.78
N GLU A 32 -13.43 16.66 3.31
CA GLU A 32 -14.67 17.34 3.72
C GLU A 32 -15.95 16.62 3.25
N SER A 33 -15.85 15.79 2.22
CA SER A 33 -16.95 14.97 1.72
C SER A 33 -17.11 13.65 2.48
N GLY A 34 -16.14 13.31 3.34
CA GLY A 34 -16.09 12.05 4.07
C GLY A 34 -15.41 10.92 3.30
N GLU A 35 -14.80 11.23 2.14
CA GLU A 35 -14.05 10.27 1.34
C GLU A 35 -12.62 10.11 1.87
N ILE A 36 -12.01 8.95 1.60
CA ILE A 36 -10.64 8.65 2.01
C ILE A 36 -9.68 9.51 1.18
N HIS A 37 -8.97 10.42 1.83
CA HIS A 37 -7.95 11.25 1.20
C HIS A 37 -6.55 10.62 1.31
N SER A 38 -6.21 10.11 2.48
CA SER A 38 -4.91 9.48 2.74
C SER A 38 -4.97 8.54 3.95
N ALA A 39 -3.93 7.72 4.12
CA ALA A 39 -3.76 6.84 5.27
C ALA A 39 -2.35 6.99 5.84
N ILE A 40 -2.22 6.78 7.15
CA ILE A 40 -0.95 6.68 7.86
C ILE A 40 -0.87 5.26 8.39
N ILE A 41 0.17 4.57 7.99
CA ILE A 41 0.44 3.17 8.33
C ILE A 41 1.80 3.08 9.01
N THR A 42 2.04 1.98 9.73
CA THR A 42 3.36 1.71 10.31
C THR A 42 4.38 1.45 9.22
N LYS A 43 5.66 1.64 9.55
CA LYS A 43 6.75 1.35 8.60
C LYS A 43 6.72 -0.12 8.17
N GLU A 44 6.45 -1.02 9.11
CA GLU A 44 6.38 -2.46 8.88
C GLU A 44 5.25 -2.82 7.91
N ALA A 45 4.09 -2.17 8.02
CA ALA A 45 2.99 -2.34 7.09
C ALA A 45 3.36 -1.82 5.69
N TYR A 46 3.98 -0.64 5.60
CA TYR A 46 4.44 -0.10 4.33
C TYR A 46 5.43 -1.04 3.63
N ASP A 47 6.45 -1.52 4.35
CA ASP A 47 7.46 -2.44 3.82
C ASP A 47 6.82 -3.76 3.36
N PHE A 48 5.82 -4.25 4.11
CA PHE A 48 5.08 -5.46 3.74
C PHE A 48 4.32 -5.27 2.42
N PHE A 49 3.59 -4.16 2.27
CA PHE A 49 2.84 -3.87 1.05
C PHE A 49 3.77 -3.66 -0.15
N LEU A 50 4.90 -2.96 0.04
CA LEU A 50 5.88 -2.76 -1.01
C LEU A 50 6.42 -4.10 -1.54
N ARG A 51 6.84 -4.99 -0.63
CA ARG A 51 7.31 -6.33 -1.02
C ARG A 51 6.23 -7.13 -1.75
N LYS A 52 4.96 -6.97 -1.38
CA LYS A 52 3.86 -7.68 -2.06
C LYS A 52 3.62 -7.17 -3.48
N VAL A 53 3.82 -5.87 -3.73
CA VAL A 53 3.77 -5.32 -5.09
C VAL A 53 4.91 -5.89 -5.92
N GLU A 54 6.13 -5.90 -5.39
CA GLU A 54 7.31 -6.46 -6.07
C GLU A 54 7.11 -7.95 -6.40
N GLU A 55 6.60 -8.76 -5.48
CA GLU A 55 6.31 -10.18 -5.72
C GLU A 55 5.30 -10.39 -6.88
N VAL A 56 4.31 -9.51 -7.02
CA VAL A 56 3.32 -9.60 -8.10
C VAL A 56 3.93 -9.15 -9.44
N GLU A 57 4.77 -8.11 -9.43
CA GLU A 57 5.51 -7.67 -10.63
C GLU A 57 6.44 -8.79 -11.12
N ASP A 58 7.17 -9.44 -10.22
CA ASP A 58 8.03 -10.58 -10.54
C ASP A 58 7.25 -11.75 -11.16
N GLU A 59 6.03 -12.01 -10.68
CA GLU A 59 5.15 -13.05 -11.23
C GLU A 59 4.69 -12.70 -12.66
N ILE A 60 4.28 -11.45 -12.90
CA ILE A 60 3.83 -10.97 -14.22
C ILE A 60 4.98 -11.00 -15.23
N ASP A 61 6.17 -10.57 -14.83
CA ASP A 61 7.35 -10.59 -15.68
C ASP A 61 7.76 -12.03 -16.02
N SER A 62 7.71 -12.93 -15.04
CA SER A 62 7.99 -14.36 -15.26
C SER A 62 6.99 -14.99 -16.24
N GLN A 63 5.69 -14.69 -16.10
CA GLN A 63 4.66 -15.15 -17.04
C GLN A 63 4.90 -14.60 -18.45
N THR A 64 5.29 -13.33 -18.58
CA THR A 64 5.59 -12.68 -19.86
C THR A 64 6.78 -13.34 -20.56
N VAL A 65 7.84 -13.67 -19.82
CA VAL A 65 9.00 -14.40 -20.35
C VAL A 65 8.59 -15.81 -20.81
N GLU A 66 7.80 -16.53 -20.01
CA GLU A 66 7.32 -17.86 -20.39
C GLU A 66 6.42 -17.85 -21.64
N GLU A 67 5.58 -16.83 -21.80
CA GLU A 67 4.77 -16.64 -23.01
C GLU A 67 5.61 -16.27 -24.23
N PHE A 68 6.63 -15.43 -24.05
CA PHE A 68 7.58 -15.09 -25.11
C PHE A 68 8.36 -16.33 -25.58
N HIS A 69 8.83 -17.16 -24.65
CA HIS A 69 9.51 -18.42 -24.96
C HIS A 69 8.56 -19.42 -25.66
N ARG A 70 7.28 -19.48 -25.27
CA ARG A 70 6.27 -20.33 -25.93
C ARG A 70 5.87 -19.86 -27.32
N SER A 71 5.85 -18.56 -27.56
CA SER A 71 5.47 -17.97 -28.86
C SER A 71 6.64 -17.87 -29.86
N GLY A 72 7.88 -17.81 -29.36
CA GLY A 72 9.10 -17.74 -30.18
C GLY A 72 9.57 -19.04 -30.85
N GLU A 73 8.95 -20.19 -30.59
CA GLU A 73 9.36 -21.48 -31.20
C GLU A 73 8.69 -21.80 -32.56
N LYS A 74 7.86 -20.91 -33.13
CA LYS A 74 7.12 -21.21 -34.37
C LYS A 74 7.57 -20.53 -35.66
N ASP A 75 8.56 -19.64 -35.65
CA ASP A 75 9.01 -18.93 -36.88
C ASP A 75 10.49 -19.16 -37.23
N GLY A 76 10.98 -20.40 -37.06
CA GLY A 76 12.38 -20.70 -37.36
C GLY A 76 12.70 -22.16 -37.68
N ARG A 77 11.96 -22.81 -38.60
CA ARG A 77 12.45 -23.95 -39.39
C ARG A 77 11.82 -23.98 -40.78
#